data_AF-A0A6P0YJZ9-F1
#
_entry.id   AF-A0A6P0YJZ9-F1
#
_cell.length_a   1.000
_cell.length_b   1.000
_cell.length_c   1.000
_cell.angle_alpha   90.00
_cell.angle_beta   90.00
_cell.angle_gamma   90.00
#
_symmetry.space_group_name_H-M   'P 1'
#
loop_
_entity.id
_entity.type
_entity.pdbx_description
1 polymer ?
#
loop_
_entity_poly.entity_id
_entity_poly.type
_entity_poly.pdbx_seq_one_letter_code
_entity_poly.pdbx_strand_id
1 'polypeptide(L)' 'MVEKAYKFRFYPNSEQENLLLRTLGCVRLIYNKARFS' A
#
# COMPACT_ATOMS: atom_id res chain seq x y z
N MET A 1 -26.46 4.98 3.14
CA MET A 1 -25.55 3.94 2.61
C MET A 1 -24.59 3.56 3.73
N VAL A 2 -24.43 2.28 4.04
CA VAL A 2 -23.50 1.82 5.09
C VAL A 2 -22.18 1.48 4.42
N GLU A 3 -21.16 2.32 4.60
CA GLU A 3 -19.80 2.03 4.14
C GLU A 3 -19.17 1.00 5.09
N LYS A 4 -19.07 -0.25 4.62
CA LYS A 4 -18.34 -1.29 5.35
C LYS A 4 -16.86 -1.15 5.04
N ALA A 5 -16.08 -0.67 6.00
CA ALA A 5 -14.62 -0.71 5.91
C ALA A 5 -14.12 -2.14 6.16
N TYR A 6 -13.85 -2.89 5.09
CA TYR A 6 -13.24 -4.22 5.19
C TYR A 6 -11.74 -4.08 5.47
N LYS A 7 -11.30 -4.54 6.65
CA LYS A 7 -9.88 -4.65 6.97
C LYS A 7 -9.31 -5.89 6.28
N PHE A 8 -8.82 -5.73 5.05
CA PHE A 8 -8.09 -6.78 4.35
C PHE A 8 -6.62 -6.81 4.82
N ARG A 9 -6.17 -7.92 5.40
CA ARG A 9 -4.75 -8.15 5.69
C ARG A 9 -4.15 -8.93 4.52
N PHE A 10 -3.33 -8.25 3.74
CA PHE A 10 -2.62 -8.84 2.61
C PHE A 10 -1.25 -9.36 3.07
N TYR A 11 -0.96 -10.64 2.80
CA TYR A 11 0.34 -11.28 3.08
C TYR A 11 0.97 -11.70 1.76
N PRO A 12 1.75 -10.81 1.11
CA PRO A 12 2.40 -11.13 -0.15
C PRO A 12 3.48 -12.19 0.02
N ASN A 13 3.69 -12.97 -1.04
CA ASN A 13 4.95 -13.70 -1.22
C ASN A 13 6.06 -12.76 -1.73
N SER A 14 7.31 -13.22 -1.72
CA SER A 14 8.47 -12.40 -2.09
C SER A 14 8.43 -11.86 -3.54
N GLU A 15 7.79 -12.56 -4.46
CA GLU A 15 7.64 -12.09 -5.85
C GLU A 15 6.59 -10.98 -5.96
N GLN A 16 5.47 -11.12 -5.24
CA GLN A 16 4.42 -10.11 -5.16
C GLN A 16 4.93 -8.84 -4.48
N GLU A 17 5.77 -8.96 -3.46
CA GLU A 17 6.41 -7.80 -2.83
C GLU A 17 7.29 -7.04 -3.83
N ASN A 18 8.12 -7.75 -4.61
CA ASN A 18 8.94 -7.14 -5.66
C ASN A 18 8.10 -6.44 -6.74
N LEU A 19 6.98 -7.05 -7.14
CA LEU A 19 6.06 -6.46 -8.09
C LEU A 19 5.40 -5.18 -7.52
N LEU A 20 4.95 -5.23 -6.27
CA LEU A 20 4.36 -4.08 -5.60
C LEU A 20 5.37 -2.95 -5.39
N LEU A 21 6.64 -3.27 -5.10
CA LEU A 21 7.70 -2.27 -5.01
C LEU A 21 7.99 -1.62 -6.38
N ARG A 22 7.91 -2.37 -7.49
CA ARG A 22 8.07 -1.81 -8.84
C ARG A 22 6.88 -0.94 -9.25
N THR A 23 5.66 -1.37 -8.94
CA THR A 23 4.43 -0.69 -9.37
C THR A 23 4.04 0.47 -8.44
N LEU A 24 4.24 0.30 -7.13
CA LEU A 24 3.80 1.22 -6.08
C LEU A 24 4.96 1.76 -5.24
N GLY A 25 6.22 1.53 -5.64
CA GLY A 25 7.39 1.99 -4.87
C GLY A 25 7.38 3.49 -4.57
N CYS A 26 6.94 4.30 -5.54
CA CYS A 26 6.80 5.74 -5.38
C CYS A 26 5.66 6.13 -4.40
N VAL A 27 4.65 5.29 -4.24
CA VAL A 27 3.50 5.55 -3.35
C VAL A 27 3.95 5.59 -1.88
N ARG A 28 4.92 4.74 -1.50
CA ARG A 28 5.49 4.77 -0.13
C ARG A 28 6.21 6.09 0.15
N LEU A 29 6.94 6.62 -0.82
CA LEU A 29 7.61 7.92 -0.69
C LEU A 29 6.61 9.07 -0.56
N ILE A 30 5.56 9.08 -1.39
CA ILE A 30 4.51 10.12 -1.34
C ILE A 30 3.70 10.05 -0.03
N TYR A 31 3.32 8.86 0.43
CA TYR A 31 2.57 8.71 1.68
C TYR A 31 3.38 9.17 2.89
N ASN A 32 4.67 8.83 2.93
CA ASN A 32 5.58 9.34 3.96
C ASN A 32 5.69 10.87 3.88
N LYS A 33 5.86 11.44 2.69
CA LYS A 33 5.98 12.89 2.51
C LYS A 33 4.69 13.64 2.89
N ALA A 34 3.52 13.11 2.53
CA ALA A 34 2.22 13.68 2.88
C ALA A 34 1.91 13.61 4.38
N ARG A 35 2.49 12.65 5.11
CA ARG A 35 2.33 12.54 6.57
C ARG A 35 3.17 13.57 7.35
N PHE A 36 4.22 14.13 6.74
CA PHE A 36 5.11 15.13 7.33
C PHE A 36 4.88 16.56 6.79
N SER A 37 3.73 16.83 6.17
CA SER A 37 3.30 18.19 5.78
C SER A 37 2.17 18.70 6.65
#